data_AF-A0A953IQB8-F1
#
_entry.id   AF-A0A953IQB8-F1
#
_cell.length_a   1.000
_cell.length_b   1.000
_cell.length_c   1.000
_cell.angle_alpha   90.00
_cell.angle_beta   90.00
_cell.angle_gamma   90.00
#
_symmetry.space_group_name_H-M   'P 1'
#
loop_
_entity.id
_entity.type
_entity.pdbx_description
1 polymer ?
#
loop_
_entity_poly.entity_id
_entity_poly.type
_entity_poly.pdbx_seq_one_letter_code
_entity_poly.pdbx_strand_id
1 'polypeptide(L)' 'MNASDVMTKDVLTVAPDASILQAARIMLQNKVSGLPVVDDRGNGRRLR' A
#
# COMPACT_ATOMS: atom_id res chain seq x y z
N MET A 1 10.67 20.77 -5.57
CA MET A 1 9.46 19.97 -5.29
C MET A 1 9.80 18.52 -5.57
N ASN A 2 9.87 17.73 -4.50
CA ASN A 2 10.16 16.30 -4.51
C ASN A 2 8.86 15.51 -4.37
N ALA A 3 8.85 14.24 -4.78
CA ALA A 3 7.68 13.37 -4.62
C ALA A 3 7.20 13.25 -3.16
N SER A 4 8.14 13.33 -2.21
CA SER A 4 7.88 13.37 -0.77
C SER A 4 7.00 14.54 -0.33
N ASP A 5 6.95 15.61 -1.12
CA ASP A 5 6.25 16.86 -0.78
C ASP A 5 4.75 16.77 -1.10
N VAL A 6 4.34 15.80 -1.92
CA VAL A 6 2.96 15.66 -2.43
C VAL A 6 2.30 14.31 -2.13
N MET A 7 3.08 13.30 -1.72
CA MET A 7 2.55 11.96 -1.46
C MET A 7 1.80 11.85 -0.13
N THR A 8 0.70 11.09 -0.12
CA THR A 8 0.04 10.64 1.11
C THR A 8 0.90 9.58 1.79
N LYS A 9 1.17 9.74 3.10
CA LYS A 9 2.08 8.86 3.86
C LYS A 9 1.37 7.67 4.50
N ASP A 10 0.17 7.88 5.00
CA ASP A 10 -0.61 6.86 5.69
C ASP A 10 -1.59 6.20 4.72
N VAL A 11 -1.11 5.19 4.00
CA VAL A 11 -1.91 4.42 3.04
C VAL A 11 -2.20 3.02 3.56
N LEU A 12 -3.40 2.51 3.25
CA LEU A 12 -3.77 1.13 3.55
C LEU A 12 -3.03 0.19 2.58
N THR A 13 -2.41 -0.85 3.11
CA THR A 13 -1.69 -1.86 2.33
C THR A 13 -2.32 -3.24 2.50
N VAL A 14 -1.90 -4.19 1.66
CA VAL A 14 -2.28 -5.60 1.78
C VAL A 14 -1.06 -6.49 1.61
N ALA A 15 -1.04 -7.64 2.28
CA ALA A 15 0.02 -8.62 2.15
C ALA A 15 -0.01 -9.32 0.77
N PRO A 16 1.12 -9.82 0.25
CA PRO A 16 1.19 -10.44 -1.08
C PRO A 16 0.41 -11.75 -1.20
N ASP A 17 0.17 -12.42 -0.07
CA ASP A 17 -0.57 -13.68 0.04
C ASP A 17 -2.05 -13.49 0.39
N ALA A 18 -2.50 -12.24 0.57
CA ALA A 18 -3.90 -11.97 0.84
C ALA A 18 -4.79 -12.37 -0.36
N SER A 19 -5.96 -12.90 -0.05
CA SER A 19 -6.93 -13.27 -1.09
C SER A 19 -7.51 -12.03 -1.77
N ILE A 20 -7.90 -12.19 -3.05
CA ILE A 20 -8.58 -11.14 -3.83
C ILE A 20 -9.83 -10.64 -3.09
N LEU A 21 -10.57 -11.55 -2.44
CA LEU A 21 -11.78 -11.19 -1.69
C LEU A 21 -11.47 -10.29 -0.48
N GLN A 22 -10.38 -10.55 0.24
CA GLN A 22 -9.94 -9.69 1.34
C GLN A 22 -9.54 -8.30 0.82
N ALA A 23 -8.74 -8.23 -0.24
CA ALA A 23 -8.35 -6.96 -0.85
C ALA A 23 -9.58 -6.16 -1.33
N ALA A 24 -10.51 -6.80 -2.04
CA ALA A 24 -11.74 -6.17 -2.51
C ALA A 24 -12.62 -5.64 -1.36
N ARG A 25 -12.74 -6.40 -0.26
CA ARG A 25 -13.46 -5.95 0.94
C ARG A 25 -12.84 -4.70 1.53
N ILE A 26 -11.52 -4.65 1.69
CA ILE A 26 -10.81 -3.48 2.21
C ILE A 26 -11.03 -2.27 1.29
N MET A 27 -10.91 -2.46 -0.03
CA MET A 27 -11.14 -1.41 -1.02
C MET A 27 -12.54 -0.81 -0.94
N LEU A 28 -13.57 -1.66 -0.89
CA LEU A 28 -14.97 -1.24 -0.81
C LEU A 28 -15.29 -0.53 0.51
N GLN A 29 -14.80 -1.07 1.63
CA GLN A 29 -15.04 -0.49 2.96
C GLN A 29 -14.38 0.89 3.12
N ASN A 30 -13.18 1.06 2.57
CA ASN A 30 -12.42 2.30 2.69
C ASN A 30 -12.60 3.24 1.49
N LYS A 31 -13.42 2.86 0.50
CA LYS A 31 -13.70 3.62 -0.72
C LYS A 31 -12.42 4.03 -1.48
N VAL A 32 -11.46 3.11 -1.55
CA VAL A 32 -10.20 3.32 -2.29
C VAL A 32 -10.20 2.54 -3.60
N SER A 33 -9.60 3.10 -4.63
CA SER A 33 -9.50 2.50 -5.96
C SER A 33 -8.35 1.50 -6.10
N GLY A 34 -7.46 1.42 -5.11
CA GLY A 34 -6.34 0.47 -5.08
C GLY A 34 -5.70 0.36 -3.71
N LEU A 35 -4.91 -0.70 -3.54
CA LEU A 35 -4.10 -0.98 -2.35
C LEU A 35 -2.69 -1.36 -2.79
N PRO A 36 -1.64 -0.68 -2.29
CA PRO A 36 -0.27 -1.16 -2.44
C PRO A 36 -0.12 -2.53 -1.77
N VAL A 37 0.52 -3.44 -2.49
CA VAL A 37 0.89 -4.76 -1.98
C VAL A 37 2.29 -4.66 -1.39
N VAL A 38 2.45 -4.97 -0.11
CA VAL A 38 3.73 -4.81 0.62
C VAL A 38 4.06 -6.10 1.34
N ASP A 39 5.29 -6.59 1.17
CA ASP A 39 5.81 -7.73 1.91
C ASP A 39 6.37 -7.30 3.28
N ASP A 40 6.42 -8.23 4.24
CA ASP A 40 6.98 -7.97 5.58
C ASP A 40 8.49 -7.68 5.53
N ARG A 41 9.13 -7.93 4.39
CA ARG A 41 10.52 -7.58 4.13
C ARG A 41 10.56 -6.13 3.71
N GLY A 42 10.40 -5.22 4.66
CA GLY A 42 10.52 -3.77 4.45
C GLY A 42 11.83 -3.39 3.76
N ASN A 43 11.88 -3.52 2.44
CA ASN A 43 13.08 -3.31 1.64
C ASN A 43 13.09 -1.86 1.19
N GLY A 44 13.10 -0.96 2.16
CA GLY A 44 13.66 0.37 2.01
C GLY A 44 15.18 0.23 1.89
N ARG A 45 15.68 -0.33 0.78
CA ARG A 45 17.11 -0.22 0.47
C ARG A 45 17.35 1.25 0.17
N ARG A 46 17.80 1.96 1.20
CA ARG A 46 18.32 3.31 1.15
C ARG A 46 19.52 3.28 0.22
N LEU A 47 19.28 3.44 -1.08
CA LEU A 47 20.33 3.75 -2.04
C LEU A 47 20.84 5.14 -1.63
N ARG A 48 22.08 5.18 -1.15
CA ARG A 48 22.80 6.42 -0.90
C ARG A 48 23.03 7.15 -2.21
#